data_AF-A0A5B9QII6-F1
#
_entry.id   AF-A0A5B9QII6-F1
#
_cell.length_a   1.000
_cell.length_b   1.000
_cell.length_c   1.000
_cell.angle_alpha   90.00
_cell.angle_beta   90.00
_cell.angle_gamma   90.00
#
_symmetry.space_group_name_H-M   'P 1'
#
loop_
_entity.id
_entity.type
_entity.pdbx_description
1 polymer ?
#
loop_
_entity_poly.entity_id
_entity_poly.type
_entity_poly.pdbx_seq_one_letter_code
_entity_poly.pdbx_strand_id
1 'polypeptide(L)' 'MSSAPRYRTHYTVDDYQQWQGNWELWQGVAVAMTPGPFGRHQQVLTKLAVALQNSIDATACRAVVLADYLFSGPSS' A
#
# COMPACT_ATOMS: atom_id res chain seq x y z
N MET A 1 -31.84 9.46 -21.67
CA MET A 1 -30.75 9.15 -20.73
C MET A 1 -30.02 10.45 -20.44
N SER A 2 -30.07 10.94 -19.20
CA SER A 2 -29.38 12.19 -18.82
C SER A 2 -27.87 11.93 -18.78
N SER A 3 -27.11 12.62 -19.63
CA SER A 3 -25.65 12.62 -19.60
C SER A 3 -25.16 13.63 -18.57
N ALA A 4 -25.27 13.29 -17.28
CA ALA A 4 -24.64 14.08 -16.24
C ALA A 4 -23.10 14.05 -16.44
N PRO A 5 -22.40 15.20 -16.37
CA PRO A 5 -20.95 15.23 -16.43
C PRO A 5 -20.37 14.39 -15.29
N ARG A 6 -19.52 13.39 -15.60
CA ARG A 6 -18.77 12.67 -14.58
C ARG A 6 -17.55 13.50 -14.18
N TYR A 7 -17.70 14.32 -13.16
CA TYR A 7 -16.56 14.97 -12.53
C TYR A 7 -15.73 13.90 -11.80
N ARG A 8 -14.51 13.63 -12.26
CA ARG A 8 -13.54 12.82 -11.52
C ARG A 8 -12.63 13.78 -10.78
N THR A 9 -12.71 13.77 -9.45
CA THR A 9 -11.77 14.52 -8.62
C THR A 9 -10.36 14.00 -8.87
N HIS A 10 -9.44 14.91 -9.12
CA HIS A 10 -8.02 14.61 -9.29
C HIS A 10 -7.25 15.28 -8.15
N TYR A 11 -6.66 14.47 -7.29
CA TYR A 11 -5.97 14.94 -6.09
C TYR A 11 -4.48 15.14 -6.36
N THR A 12 -3.88 16.07 -5.62
CA THR A 12 -2.44 16.31 -5.59
C THR A 12 -1.77 15.53 -4.47
N VAL A 13 -0.44 15.51 -4.47
CA VAL A 13 0.33 14.96 -3.35
C VAL A 13 0.07 15.74 -2.06
N ASP A 14 -0.15 17.06 -2.15
CA ASP A 14 -0.43 17.92 -0.99
C ASP A 14 -1.81 17.62 -0.38
N ASP A 15 -2.79 17.24 -1.21
CA ASP A 15 -4.09 16.74 -0.74
C ASP A 15 -3.93 15.39 -0.04
N TYR A 16 -3.17 14.47 -0.64
CA TYR A 16 -2.91 13.13 -0.11
C TYR A 16 -2.29 13.15 1.28
N GLN A 17 -1.36 14.08 1.54
CA GLN A 17 -0.70 14.24 2.84
C GLN A 17 -1.67 14.53 4.00
N GLN A 18 -2.88 15.01 3.70
CA GLN A 18 -3.89 15.35 4.70
C GLN A 18 -4.87 14.20 4.97
N TRP A 19 -4.78 13.10 4.21
CA TRP A 19 -5.72 11.99 4.32
C TRP A 19 -5.48 11.17 5.58
N GLN A 20 -6.59 10.69 6.17
CA GLN A 20 -6.57 9.79 7.33
C GLN A 20 -6.97 8.38 6.90
N GLY A 21 -6.32 7.38 7.50
CA GLY A 21 -6.54 5.97 7.18
C GLY A 21 -5.68 5.47 6.02
N ASN A 22 -5.95 4.25 5.57
CA ASN A 22 -5.13 3.57 4.57
C ASN A 22 -5.62 3.88 3.15
N TRP A 23 -5.00 4.90 2.55
CA TRP A 23 -5.28 5.33 1.19
C TRP A 23 -3.99 5.40 0.37
N GLU A 24 -4.14 5.24 -0.93
CA GLU A 24 -3.10 5.48 -1.93
C GLU A 24 -3.58 6.47 -2.98
N LEU A 25 -2.63 7.26 -3.50
CA LEU A 25 -2.87 8.19 -4.60
C LEU A 25 -2.31 7.61 -5.90
N TRP A 26 -3.17 7.19 -6.81
CA TRP A 26 -2.79 6.63 -8.10
C TRP A 26 -3.18 7.58 -9.22
N GLN A 27 -2.20 8.29 -9.79
CA GLN A 27 -2.43 9.23 -10.90
C GLN A 27 -3.59 10.21 -10.61
N GLY A 28 -3.61 10.78 -9.40
CA GLY A 28 -4.67 11.69 -8.96
C GLY A 28 -5.93 11.02 -8.41
N VAL A 29 -6.01 9.69 -8.41
CA VAL A 29 -7.18 8.95 -7.93
C VAL A 29 -6.93 8.41 -6.52
N ALA A 30 -7.86 8.65 -5.60
CA ALA A 30 -7.85 8.06 -4.26
C ALA A 30 -8.26 6.59 -4.32
N VAL A 31 -7.43 5.69 -3.78
CA VAL A 31 -7.69 4.25 -3.70
C VAL A 31 -7.67 3.82 -2.24
N ALA A 32 -8.76 3.21 -1.76
CA ALA A 32 -8.83 2.69 -0.40
C ALA A 32 -8.08 1.36 -0.31
N MET A 33 -7.09 1.27 0.57
CA MET A 33 -6.36 0.02 0.87
C MET A 33 -7.03 -0.77 2.00
N THR A 34 -8.34 -0.57 2.19
CA THR A 34 -9.13 -1.18 3.27
C THR A 34 -10.24 -2.06 2.67
N PRO A 35 -10.53 -3.24 3.25
CA PRO A 35 -9.80 -3.89 4.34
C PRO A 35 -8.41 -4.38 3.90
N GLY A 36 -7.44 -4.29 4.80
CA GLY A 36 -6.10 -4.84 4.57
C GLY A 36 -6.14 -6.37 4.38
N PRO A 37 -5.03 -7.00 3.98
CA PRO A 37 -4.97 -8.44 3.78
C PRO A 37 -5.37 -9.25 5.02
N PHE A 38 -6.33 -10.18 4.88
CA PHE A 38 -6.74 -11.10 5.94
C PHE A 38 -6.89 -12.54 5.43
N GLY A 39 -6.90 -13.50 6.37
CA GLY A 39 -7.10 -14.92 6.08
C GLY A 39 -6.11 -15.48 5.07
N ARG A 40 -6.62 -16.07 3.98
CA ARG A 40 -5.77 -16.66 2.92
C ARG A 40 -4.88 -15.64 2.23
N HIS A 41 -5.36 -14.40 2.05
CA HIS A 41 -4.57 -13.35 1.42
C HIS A 41 -3.34 -13.02 2.26
N GLN A 42 -3.52 -12.81 3.57
CA GLN A 42 -2.42 -12.59 4.51
C GLN A 42 -1.44 -13.76 4.54
N GLN A 43 -1.94 -15.00 4.56
CA GLN A 43 -1.09 -16.19 4.58
C GLN A 43 -0.17 -16.30 3.36
N VAL A 44 -0.68 -16.01 2.17
CA VAL A 44 0.11 -16.05 0.94
C VAL A 44 1.12 -14.91 0.93
N LEU A 45 0.70 -13.70 1.31
CA LEU A 45 1.60 -12.54 1.41
C LEU A 45 2.75 -12.78 2.39
N THR A 46 2.49 -13.35 3.57
CA THR A 46 3.56 -13.67 4.54
C THR A 46 4.59 -14.64 3.95
N LYS A 47 4.15 -15.67 3.24
CA LYS A 47 5.06 -16.64 2.61
C LYS A 47 5.93 -15.98 1.54
N LEU A 48 5.34 -15.12 0.71
CA LEU A 48 6.08 -14.36 -0.30
C LEU A 48 7.07 -13.40 0.35
N ALA A 49 6.66 -12.70 1.41
CA ALA A 49 7.52 -11.75 2.12
C ALA A 49 8.75 -12.44 2.72
N VAL A 50 8.57 -13.60 3.36
CA VAL A 50 9.69 -14.40 3.89
C VAL A 50 10.63 -14.85 2.78
N ALA A 51 10.11 -15.38 1.67
CA ALA A 51 10.94 -15.85 0.56
C ALA A 51 11.78 -14.71 -0.06
N LEU A 52 11.17 -13.54 -0.23
CA LEU A 52 11.84 -12.35 -0.74
C LEU A 52 12.89 -11.83 0.25
N GLN A 53 12.56 -11.76 1.54
CA GLN A 53 13.49 -11.27 2.55
C GLN A 53 14.73 -12.18 2.65
N ASN A 54 14.54 -13.49 2.68
CA ASN A 54 15.66 -14.45 2.66
C ASN A 54 16.54 -14.27 1.42
N SER A 55 15.94 -13.95 0.27
CA SER A 55 16.69 -13.72 -0.98
C SER A 55 17.48 -12.41 -0.94
N ILE A 56 16.92 -11.37 -0.31
CA ILE A 56 17.61 -10.09 -0.10
C ILE A 56 18.78 -10.29 0.86
N ASP A 57 18.56 -10.96 1.99
CA ASP A 57 19.59 -11.19 3.03
C ASP A 57 20.76 -12.04 2.52
N ALA A 58 20.50 -12.95 1.57
CA ALA A 58 21.53 -13.74 0.89
C ALA A 58 22.40 -12.92 -0.08
N THR A 59 22.02 -11.67 -0.35
CA THR A 59 22.76 -10.73 -1.22
C THR A 59 23.22 -9.51 -0.44
N ALA A 60 24.18 -8.76 -0.97
CA ALA A 60 24.56 -7.46 -0.40
C ALA A 60 23.59 -6.32 -0.79
N CYS A 61 22.33 -6.66 -1.11
CA CYS A 61 21.35 -5.69 -1.58
C CYS A 61 20.69 -4.97 -0.39
N ARG A 62 20.54 -3.65 -0.50
CA ARG A 62 19.76 -2.86 0.46
C ARG A 62 18.33 -2.71 -0.04
N ALA A 63 17.50 -3.69 0.25
CA ALA A 63 16.08 -3.69 -0.08
C ALA A 63 15.24 -4.08 1.15
N VAL A 64 13.99 -3.67 1.17
CA VAL A 64 13.01 -4.02 2.21
C VAL A 64 11.75 -4.52 1.53
N VAL A 65 11.22 -5.64 2.01
CA VAL A 65 9.92 -6.13 1.55
C VAL A 65 8.82 -5.38 2.28
N LEU A 66 8.03 -4.61 1.55
CA LEU A 66 6.84 -3.95 2.08
C LEU A 66 5.67 -4.93 1.94
N ALA A 67 5.23 -5.50 3.06
CA ALA A 67 3.93 -6.14 3.19
C ALA A 67 3.07 -5.21 4.03
N ASP A 68 2.04 -4.64 3.41
CA ASP A 68 1.17 -3.59 3.95
C ASP A 68 1.00 -3.66 5.47
N TYR A 69 1.62 -2.70 6.16
CA TYR A 69 1.33 -2.29 7.54
C TYR A 69 1.69 -3.24 8.71
N LEU A 70 2.83 -3.95 8.66
CA LEU A 70 3.45 -4.57 9.85
C LEU A 70 4.77 -3.93 10.29
N PHE A 71 5.09 -2.73 9.80
CA PHE A 71 6.23 -1.95 10.28
C PHE A 71 5.72 -0.71 11.03
N SER A 72 5.23 -0.90 12.26
CA SER A 72 5.51 0.12 13.26
C SER A 72 7.04 0.18 13.34
N GLY A 73 7.63 1.25 12.80
CA GLY A 73 9.07 1.47 12.86
C GLY A 73 9.60 1.35 14.29
N PRO A 74 10.93 1.21 14.47
CA PRO A 74 11.51 1.06 15.79
C PRO A 74 11.03 2.21 16.68
N SER A 75 10.27 1.87 17.73
CA SER A 75 10.12 2.75 18.87
C SER A 75 11.52 2.89 19.47
N SER A 76 12.12 4.06 19.26
CA SER A 76 13.29 4.65 19.95
C SER A 76 14.18 3.69 20.74
#